data_AF-A0A3S0DRK1-F1
#
_entry.id   AF-A0A3S0DRK1-F1
#
_cell.length_a   1.000
_cell.length_b   1.000
_cell.length_c   1.000
_cell.angle_alpha   90.00
_cell.angle_beta   90.00
_cell.angle_gamma   90.00
#
_symmetry.space_group_name_H-M   'P 1'
#
loop_
_entity.id
_entity.type
_entity.pdbx_description
1 polymer ?
#
loop_
_entity_poly.entity_id
_entity_poly.type
_entity_poly.pdbx_seq_one_letter_code
_entity_poly.pdbx_strand_id
1 'polypeptide(L)'
;MRGKIESYSRDTGRGTIRAADGRVFAFDRARLLRRSKSPWVGGAIVFRLKGGEVARAIVPTENTEPSRWETTIAVLDMVFTALSW
;
A
#
# COMPACT_ATOMS: atom_id res chain seq x y z
N MET A 1 7.49 0.34 2.86
CA MET A 1 7.00 0.93 4.12
C MET A 1 5.67 0.29 4.50
N ARG A 2 5.34 0.27 5.80
CA ARG A 2 4.07 -0.23 6.35
C ARG A 2 3.33 0.92 7.03
N GLY A 3 2.00 0.89 7.00
CA GLY A 3 1.17 1.91 7.62
C GLY A 3 -0.29 1.49 7.75
N LYS A 4 -1.13 2.46 8.11
CA LYS A 4 -2.58 2.34 8.13
C LYS A 4 -3.21 3.38 7.21
N ILE A 5 -4.30 3.02 6.55
CA ILE A 5 -5.13 3.95 5.80
C ILE A 5 -5.81 4.86 6.81
N GLU A 6 -5.50 6.14 6.74
CA GLU A 6 -6.04 7.16 7.64
C GLU A 6 -7.33 7.76 7.06
N SER A 7 -7.38 7.96 5.75
CA SER A 7 -8.56 8.45 5.04
C SER A 7 -8.68 7.79 3.68
N TYR A 8 -9.91 7.66 3.17
CA TYR A 8 -10.17 7.22 1.80
C TYR A 8 -11.55 7.68 1.32
N SER A 9 -11.59 8.39 0.20
CA SER A 9 -12.82 8.76 -0.52
C SER A 9 -13.03 7.80 -1.68
N ARG A 10 -14.15 7.08 -1.67
CA ARG A 10 -14.53 6.16 -2.76
C ARG A 10 -14.85 6.90 -4.05
N ASP A 11 -15.40 8.11 -3.93
CA ASP A 11 -15.83 8.92 -5.07
C ASP A 11 -14.65 9.45 -5.87
N THR A 12 -13.59 9.90 -5.18
CA THR A 12 -12.38 10.42 -5.81
C THR A 12 -11.29 9.38 -6.00
N GLY A 13 -11.38 8.23 -5.30
CA GLY A 13 -10.33 7.22 -5.26
C GLY A 13 -9.07 7.66 -4.52
N ARG A 14 -9.11 8.77 -3.76
CA ARG A 14 -7.96 9.34 -3.06
C ARG A 14 -8.01 9.03 -1.57
N GLY A 15 -6.84 8.91 -0.94
CA GLY A 15 -6.73 8.71 0.49
C GLY A 15 -5.37 9.09 1.05
N THR A 16 -5.23 8.92 2.35
CA THR A 16 -3.97 9.12 3.09
C THR A 16 -3.56 7.84 3.82
N ILE A 17 -2.25 7.65 3.91
CA ILE A 17 -1.61 6.55 4.65
C ILE A 17 -0.80 7.19 5.78
N ARG A 18 -1.07 6.78 7.02
CA ARG A 18 -0.19 7.06 8.15
C ARG A 18 0.81 5.93 8.30
N ALA A 19 2.07 6.22 8.02
CA ALA A 19 3.16 5.28 8.16
C ALA A 19 3.50 5.02 9.64
N ALA A 20 4.22 3.92 9.89
CA ALA A 20 4.65 3.56 11.25
C ALA A 20 5.57 4.61 11.91
N ASP A 21 6.28 5.41 11.11
CA ASP A 21 7.12 6.54 11.57
C ASP A 21 6.32 7.82 11.86
N GLY A 22 4.98 7.76 11.75
CA GLY A 22 4.07 8.89 11.99
C GLY A 22 3.87 9.80 10.78
N ARG A 23 4.62 9.64 9.69
CA ARG A 23 4.46 10.47 8.49
C ARG A 23 3.19 10.10 7.74
N VAL A 24 2.58 11.10 7.11
CA VAL A 24 1.37 10.93 6.30
C VAL A 24 1.71 11.09 4.83
N PHE A 25 1.20 10.16 4.01
CA PHE A 25 1.41 10.14 2.58
C PHE A 25 0.07 10.10 1.84
N ALA A 26 -0.10 10.96 0.84
CA ALA A 26 -1.23 10.86 -0.07
C ALA A 26 -1.05 9.64 -1.00
N PHE A 27 -2.16 8.97 -1.32
CA PHE A 27 -2.17 7.94 -2.36
C PHE A 27 -3.47 7.98 -3.15
N ASP A 28 -3.40 7.44 -4.37
CA ASP A 28 -4.54 7.26 -5.26
C ASP A 28 -4.78 5.76 -5.46
N ARG A 29 -6.05 5.36 -5.65
CA ARG A 29 -6.45 3.99 -5.95
C ARG A 29 -5.69 3.42 -7.16
N ALA A 30 -5.33 4.23 -8.14
CA ALA A 30 -4.51 3.83 -9.30
C ALA A 30 -3.11 3.32 -8.92
N ARG A 31 -2.62 3.66 -7.71
CA ARG A 31 -1.34 3.15 -7.18
C ARG A 31 -1.49 1.78 -6.52
N LEU A 32 -2.71 1.31 -6.27
CA LEU A 32 -2.96 0.00 -5.71
C LEU A 32 -2.70 -1.10 -6.73
N LEU A 33 -2.05 -2.18 -6.29
CA LEU A 33 -1.94 -3.37 -7.11
C LEU A 33 -3.31 -4.01 -7.35
N ARG A 34 -3.50 -4.62 -8.53
CA ARG A 34 -4.76 -5.27 -8.95
C ARG A 34 -5.31 -6.29 -7.95
N ARG A 35 -4.44 -6.94 -7.16
CA ARG A 35 -4.83 -7.92 -6.13
C ARG A 35 -5.11 -7.31 -4.76
N SER A 36 -5.08 -5.98 -4.62
CA SER A 36 -5.40 -5.30 -3.36
C SER A 36 -6.89 -5.43 -3.05
N LYS A 37 -7.21 -5.55 -1.76
CA LYS A 37 -8.57 -5.25 -1.29
C LYS A 37 -8.90 -3.77 -1.54
N SER A 38 -10.20 -3.48 -1.58
CA SER A 38 -10.69 -2.09 -1.55
C SER A 38 -10.18 -1.41 -0.27
N PRO A 39 -9.65 -0.18 -0.33
CA PRO A 39 -9.19 0.53 0.87
C PRO A 39 -10.33 0.82 1.86
N TRP A 40 -10.04 0.76 3.15
CA TRP A 40 -10.92 1.19 4.24
C TRP A 40 -10.10 1.85 5.35
N VAL A 41 -10.71 2.80 6.06
CA VAL A 41 -10.07 3.53 7.17
C VAL A 41 -9.69 2.56 8.29
N GLY A 42 -8.48 2.72 8.83
CA GLY A 42 -7.88 1.83 9.82
C GLY A 42 -7.25 0.57 9.23
N GLY A 43 -7.54 0.25 7.95
CA GLY A 43 -6.99 -0.89 7.24
C GLY A 43 -5.47 -0.78 7.09
N ALA A 44 -4.79 -1.91 7.21
CA ALA A 44 -3.34 -1.95 7.07
C ALA A 44 -2.94 -1.88 5.58
N ILE A 45 -1.78 -1.28 5.30
CA ILE A 45 -1.31 -1.04 3.93
C ILE A 45 0.22 -1.13 3.86
N VAL A 46 0.71 -1.71 2.77
CA VAL A 46 2.13 -1.73 2.43
C VAL A 46 2.32 -0.88 1.18
N PHE A 47 3.34 -0.04 1.15
CA PHE A 47 3.57 0.87 0.04
C PHE A 47 5.05 1.18 -0.17
N ARG A 48 5.39 1.60 -1.39
CA ARG A 48 6.72 2.04 -1.79
C ARG A 48 6.67 3.50 -2.22
N LEU A 49 7.70 4.24 -1.81
CA LEU A 49 7.88 5.62 -2.24
C LEU A 49 8.81 5.70 -3.46
N LYS A 50 8.55 6.66 -4.36
CA LYS A 50 9.47 7.09 -5.41
C LYS A 50 9.44 8.62 -5.44
N GLY A 51 10.58 9.28 -5.24
CA GLY A 51 10.63 10.74 -5.16
C GLY A 51 9.79 11.35 -4.03
N GLY A 52 9.60 10.62 -2.92
CA GLY A 52 8.79 11.09 -1.78
C GLY A 52 7.29 10.80 -1.88
N GLU A 53 6.80 10.31 -3.02
CA GLU A 53 5.38 10.01 -3.25
C GLU A 53 5.09 8.51 -3.28
N VAL A 54 3.85 8.12 -2.97
CA VAL A 54 3.41 6.73 -3.05
C VAL A 54 3.32 6.30 -4.51
N ALA A 55 4.30 5.51 -4.95
CA ALA A 55 4.37 5.01 -6.31
C ALA A 55 3.50 3.76 -6.52
N ARG A 56 3.45 2.90 -5.50
CA ARG A 56 2.76 1.60 -5.51
C ARG A 56 2.33 1.24 -4.08
N ALA A 57 1.17 0.63 -3.95
CA ALA A 57 0.65 0.17 -2.66
C ALA A 57 -0.17 -1.12 -2.79
N ILE A 58 -0.34 -1.84 -1.67
CA ILE A 58 -1.21 -3.00 -1.56
C ILE A 58 -1.94 -2.99 -0.22
N VAL A 59 -3.25 -3.26 -0.28
CA VAL A 59 -4.09 -3.53 0.89
C VAL A 59 -4.24 -5.05 0.99
N PRO A 60 -3.56 -5.71 1.94
CA PRO A 60 -3.58 -7.16 2.06
C PRO A 60 -4.93 -7.68 2.57
N THR A 61 -5.15 -8.98 2.42
CA THR A 61 -6.32 -9.67 2.98
C THR A 61 -6.12 -9.94 4.48
N GLU A 62 -7.20 -9.98 5.25
CA GLU A 62 -7.20 -10.10 6.73
C GLU A 62 -6.54 -11.39 7.25
N ASN A 63 -6.31 -12.39 6.39
CA ASN A 63 -5.59 -13.62 6.70
C ASN A 63 -4.11 -13.60 6.27
N THR A 64 -3.57 -12.43 5.90
CA THR A 64 -2.13 -12.29 5.69
C THR A 64 -1.49 -12.18 7.07
N GLU A 65 -1.14 -13.32 7.65
CA GLU A 65 -0.35 -13.38 8.88
C GLU A 65 0.84 -12.44 8.79
N PRO A 66 1.23 -11.72 9.87
CA PRO A 66 2.40 -10.85 9.93
C PRO A 66 3.67 -11.41 9.28
N SER A 67 3.90 -12.72 9.40
CA SER A 67 4.99 -13.48 8.76
C SER A 67 4.91 -13.52 7.22
N ARG A 68 3.71 -13.48 6.64
CA ARG A 68 3.47 -13.39 5.19
C ARG A 68 3.50 -11.96 4.65
N TRP A 69 3.67 -10.94 5.50
CA TRP A 69 3.90 -9.57 5.04
C TRP A 69 5.26 -9.46 4.37
N GLU A 70 6.25 -10.23 4.82
CA GLU A 70 7.54 -10.34 4.14
C GLU A 70 7.40 -11.00 2.78
N THR A 71 6.59 -12.06 2.65
CA THR A 71 6.26 -12.63 1.34
C THR A 71 5.50 -11.64 0.46
N THR A 72 4.60 -10.83 1.02
CA THR A 72 3.87 -9.81 0.26
C THR A 72 4.79 -8.68 -0.18
N ILE A 73 5.72 -8.26 0.69
CA ILE A 73 6.80 -7.30 0.38
C ILE A 73 7.79 -7.89 -0.62
N ALA A 74 8.10 -9.18 -0.54
CA ALA A 74 8.98 -9.89 -1.46
C ALA A 74 8.30 -10.13 -2.81
N VAL A 75 6.99 -10.39 -2.85
CA VAL A 75 6.21 -10.45 -4.11
C VAL A 75 6.09 -9.07 -4.71
N LEU A 76 5.86 -8.04 -3.90
CA LEU A 76 5.99 -6.65 -4.31
C LEU A 76 7.37 -6.43 -4.94
N ASP A 77 8.46 -6.71 -4.22
CA ASP A 77 9.84 -6.53 -4.69
C ASP A 77 10.18 -7.38 -5.91
N MET A 78 9.69 -8.62 -6.03
CA MET A 78 9.91 -9.52 -7.17
C MET A 78 9.14 -9.06 -8.40
N VAL A 79 7.87 -8.64 -8.25
CA VAL A 79 7.10 -7.98 -9.31
C VAL A 79 7.75 -6.64 -9.69
N PHE A 80 8.35 -5.93 -8.74
CA PHE A 80 9.04 -4.65 -8.99
C PHE A 80 10.40 -4.82 -9.67
N THR A 81 11.11 -5.92 -9.42
CA THR A 81 12.38 -6.24 -10.06
C THR A 81 12.15 -6.71 -11.50
N ALA A 82 11.06 -7.45 -11.75
CA ALA A 82 10.69 -7.92 -13.08
C ALA A 82 10.13 -6.84 -14.03
N LEU A 83 9.68 -5.69 -13.50
CA LEU A 83 9.12 -4.56 -14.28
C LEU A 83 10.08 -3.37 -14.41
N SER A 84 11.33 -3.53 -13.99
CA SER A 84 12.41 -2.56 -14.19
C SER A 84 13.25 -2.95 -15.40
N TRP A 85 12.63 -2.96 -16.58
CA TRP A 85 13.26 -3.00 -17.91
C TRP A 85 12.55 -1.98 -18.80
#